data_AF-A0A640W4P5-F1
#
_entry.id   AF-A0A640W4P5-F1
#
_cell.length_a   1.000
_cell.length_b   1.000
_cell.length_c   1.000
_cell.angle_alpha   90.00
_cell.angle_beta   90.00
_cell.angle_gamma   90.00
#
_symmetry.space_group_name_H-M   'P 1'
#
loop_
_entity.id
_entity.type
_entity.pdbx_description
1 polymer ?
#
loop_
_entity_poly.entity_id
_entity_poly.type
_entity_poly.pdbx_seq_one_letter_code
_entity_poly.pdbx_strand_id
1 'polypeptide(L)'
;MDIISFIAGLVVGIVAVSIAVEFAWRKSFPEKTCKLTKNWNLNELRSPSIVAEKLEVAPPGEAKVVVATPTPLAKNARENPDAIHNFAFGLNKAYIFAGKIRDGQIAIVTGDEDIIKELKEKFYELWRKKEEIKSFIPSEGKVRIRGIVRAVFPYRDGYLMRVSYEKGVVGVLLKERMDVEGRRVEIEGEFTEYPFIKPSNITLLD
;
A
#
# COMPACT_ATOMS: atom_id res chain seq x y z
N MET A 1 42.83 -21.02 -44.82
CA MET A 1 42.53 -20.48 -43.48
C MET A 1 43.59 -21.03 -42.55
N ASP A 2 44.48 -20.18 -42.04
CA ASP A 2 45.66 -20.65 -41.30
C ASP A 2 45.28 -21.29 -39.97
N ILE A 3 45.77 -22.51 -39.73
CA ILE A 3 45.58 -23.27 -38.49
C ILE A 3 45.98 -22.42 -37.26
N ILE A 4 46.98 -21.57 -37.42
CA ILE A 4 47.45 -20.65 -36.38
C ILE A 4 46.35 -19.65 -35.99
N SER A 5 45.61 -19.11 -36.97
CA SER A 5 44.51 -18.18 -36.73
C SER A 5 43.31 -18.85 -36.06
N PHE A 6 43.06 -20.13 -36.38
CA PHE A 6 42.02 -20.91 -35.71
C PHE A 6 42.35 -21.16 -34.23
N ILE A 7 43.60 -21.54 -33.93
CA ILE A 7 44.07 -21.78 -32.56
C ILE A 7 44.05 -20.47 -31.76
N ALA A 8 44.50 -19.36 -32.33
CA ALA A 8 44.47 -18.06 -31.68
C ALA A 8 43.02 -17.63 -31.34
N GLY A 9 42.08 -17.80 -32.28
CA GLY A 9 40.67 -17.51 -32.06
C GLY A 9 40.04 -18.37 -30.96
N LEU A 10 40.40 -19.66 -30.90
CA LEU A 10 39.92 -20.58 -29.87
C LEU A 10 40.40 -20.19 -28.47
N VAL A 11 41.68 -19.85 -28.33
CA VAL A 11 42.25 -19.42 -27.03
C VAL A 11 41.60 -18.13 -26.54
N VAL A 12 41.45 -17.14 -27.42
CA VAL A 12 40.79 -15.87 -27.07
C VAL A 12 39.32 -16.10 -26.69
N GLY A 13 38.62 -16.97 -27.43
CA GLY A 13 37.23 -17.34 -27.13
C GLY A 13 37.06 -17.98 -25.76
N ILE A 14 37.93 -18.94 -25.40
CA ILE A 14 37.88 -19.61 -24.10
C ILE A 14 38.13 -18.62 -22.95
N VAL A 15 39.10 -17.71 -23.10
CA VAL A 15 39.39 -16.70 -22.08
C VAL A 15 38.22 -15.73 -21.92
N ALA A 16 37.63 -15.26 -23.02
CA ALA A 16 36.48 -14.36 -22.99
C ALA A 16 35.25 -15.00 -22.34
N VAL A 17 34.95 -16.27 -22.67
CA VAL A 17 33.83 -17.02 -22.06
C VAL A 17 34.08 -17.24 -20.57
N SER A 18 35.31 -17.59 -20.17
CA SER A 18 35.64 -17.81 -18.77
C SER A 18 35.44 -16.54 -17.93
N ILE A 19 35.91 -15.38 -18.43
CA ILE A 19 35.71 -14.08 -17.80
C ILE A 19 34.21 -13.75 -17.73
N ALA A 20 33.45 -13.97 -18.80
CA ALA A 20 32.01 -13.70 -18.83
C ALA A 20 31.23 -14.55 -17.81
N VAL A 21 31.55 -15.85 -17.69
CA VAL A 21 30.94 -16.75 -16.71
C VAL A 21 31.30 -16.35 -15.28
N GLU A 22 32.56 -16.01 -15.04
CA GLU A 22 33.02 -15.57 -13.72
C GLU A 22 32.37 -14.25 -13.29
N PHE A 23 32.17 -13.32 -14.23
CA PHE A 23 31.46 -12.06 -13.99
C PHE A 23 29.95 -12.27 -13.76
N ALA A 24 29.33 -13.22 -14.47
CA ALA A 24 27.93 -13.59 -14.26
C ALA A 24 27.72 -14.26 -12.89
N TRP A 25 28.63 -15.14 -12.46
CA TRP A 25 28.58 -15.79 -11.15
C TRP A 25 28.89 -14.85 -9.98
N ARG A 26 29.77 -13.86 -10.15
CA ARG A 26 29.98 -12.80 -9.14
C ARG A 26 28.72 -11.98 -8.84
N LYS A 27 27.80 -11.84 -9.80
CA LYS A 27 26.47 -11.23 -9.57
C LYS A 27 25.49 -12.14 -8.83
N SER A 28 25.77 -13.44 -8.75
CA SER A 28 24.78 -14.47 -8.36
C SER A 28 24.76 -14.78 -6.86
N PHE A 29 25.79 -14.39 -6.12
CA PHE A 29 25.79 -14.51 -4.67
C PHE A 29 25.43 -13.15 -4.08
N PRO A 30 24.19 -12.96 -3.57
CA PRO A 30 23.89 -11.75 -2.82
C PRO A 30 24.86 -11.68 -1.64
N GLU A 31 25.60 -10.57 -1.52
CA GLU A 31 26.22 -10.21 -0.25
C GLU A 31 25.16 -10.38 0.83
N LYS A 32 25.52 -10.85 2.03
CA LYS A 32 24.56 -11.04 3.12
C LYS A 32 23.92 -9.69 3.49
N THR A 33 22.85 -9.32 2.77
CA THR A 33 22.13 -8.04 2.91
C THR A 33 21.33 -8.05 4.20
N CYS A 34 21.00 -9.23 4.73
CA CYS A 34 20.27 -9.44 5.97
C CYS A 34 21.19 -9.94 7.09
N LYS A 35 21.14 -9.30 8.26
CA LYS A 35 21.83 -9.74 9.49
C LYS A 35 20.87 -9.73 10.67
N LEU A 36 20.98 -10.72 11.56
CA LEU A 36 20.27 -10.70 12.82
C LEU A 36 20.98 -9.76 13.81
N THR A 37 20.24 -8.92 14.53
CA THR A 37 20.78 -8.03 15.55
C THR A 37 19.82 -7.86 16.72
N LYS A 38 20.38 -7.58 17.90
CA LYS A 38 19.66 -7.03 19.07
C LYS A 38 20.04 -5.57 19.34
N ASN A 39 21.12 -5.12 18.72
CA ASN A 39 21.64 -3.76 18.82
C ASN A 39 21.16 -2.99 17.60
N TRP A 40 20.05 -2.29 17.74
CA TRP A 40 19.46 -1.43 16.73
C TRP A 40 19.05 -0.11 17.38
N ASN A 41 18.98 0.94 16.57
CA ASN A 41 18.52 2.25 17.03
C ASN A 41 17.73 2.91 15.90
N LEU A 42 16.48 3.29 16.18
CA LEU A 42 15.60 3.91 15.19
C LEU A 42 16.14 5.26 14.69
N ASN A 43 16.98 5.95 15.48
CA ASN A 43 17.63 7.20 15.07
C ASN A 43 18.71 6.99 13.99
N GLU A 44 19.13 5.75 13.72
CA GLU A 44 20.03 5.47 12.59
C GLU A 44 19.31 5.52 11.24
N LEU A 45 17.98 5.48 11.24
CA LEU A 45 17.18 5.55 10.02
C LEU A 45 16.99 7.01 9.61
N ARG A 46 17.32 7.34 8.36
CA ARG A 46 16.99 8.66 7.78
C ARG A 46 15.53 8.69 7.35
N SER A 47 14.78 9.70 7.79
CA SER A 47 13.33 9.82 7.57
C SER A 47 12.55 8.54 7.90
N PRO A 48 12.56 8.09 9.17
CA PRO A 48 12.05 6.79 9.54
C PRO A 48 10.55 6.65 9.28
N SER A 49 10.16 5.48 8.78
CA SER A 49 8.77 5.05 8.67
C SER A 49 8.62 3.75 9.44
N ILE A 50 7.67 3.72 10.37
CA ILE A 50 7.56 2.67 11.40
C ILE A 50 6.14 2.09 11.37
N VAL A 51 6.04 0.76 11.37
CA VAL A 51 4.81 0.01 11.63
C VAL A 51 5.04 -0.85 12.85
N ALA A 52 4.13 -0.81 13.82
CA ALA A 52 4.21 -1.67 14.99
C ALA A 52 2.81 -2.08 15.46
N GLU A 53 2.67 -3.30 15.99
CA GLU A 53 1.49 -3.63 16.78
C GLU A 53 1.41 -2.75 18.02
N LYS A 54 2.56 -2.62 18.70
CA LYS A 54 2.76 -1.79 19.88
C LYS A 54 4.20 -1.28 19.89
N LEU A 55 4.36 0.03 20.03
CA LEU A 55 5.66 0.70 20.08
C LEU A 55 6.00 1.06 21.53
N GLU A 56 7.01 0.41 22.09
CA GLU A 56 7.45 0.57 23.49
C GLU A 56 8.74 1.40 23.61
N VAL A 57 9.17 2.03 22.52
CA VAL A 57 10.30 2.96 22.44
C VAL A 57 9.85 4.28 21.84
N ALA A 58 10.54 5.38 22.16
CA ALA A 58 10.24 6.67 21.56
C ALA A 58 10.66 6.67 20.06
N PRO A 59 9.74 7.00 19.13
CA PRO A 59 10.12 7.17 17.73
C PRO A 59 10.98 8.44 17.55
N PRO A 60 11.87 8.48 16.55
CA PRO A 60 12.56 9.72 16.17
C PRO A 60 11.57 10.83 15.80
N GLY A 61 11.91 12.09 16.07
CA GLY A 61 10.95 13.21 15.99
C GLY A 61 10.30 13.43 14.62
N GLU A 62 11.00 13.08 13.54
CA GLU A 62 10.52 13.20 12.15
C GLU A 62 9.90 11.91 11.59
N ALA A 63 9.74 10.88 12.43
CA ALA A 63 9.27 9.58 11.98
C ALA A 63 7.77 9.58 11.68
N LYS A 64 7.38 8.88 10.60
CA LYS A 64 5.99 8.54 10.33
C LYS A 64 5.69 7.19 10.97
N VAL A 65 4.70 7.13 11.86
CA VAL A 65 4.45 5.93 12.67
C VAL A 65 3.02 5.45 12.48
N VAL A 66 2.83 4.17 12.17
CA VAL A 66 1.54 3.47 12.23
C VAL A 66 1.57 2.47 13.38
N VAL A 67 0.55 2.50 14.23
CA VAL A 67 0.39 1.54 15.33
C VAL A 67 -0.98 0.89 15.35
N ALA A 68 -1.05 -0.39 15.72
CA ALA A 68 -2.35 -1.03 15.99
C ALA A 68 -2.91 -0.62 17.35
N THR A 69 -2.06 -0.57 18.38
CA THR A 69 -2.43 -0.10 19.71
C THR A 69 -1.63 1.16 20.07
N PRO A 70 -2.29 2.30 20.32
CA PRO A 70 -1.60 3.53 20.70
C PRO A 70 -0.87 3.38 22.04
N THR A 71 0.29 4.02 22.15
CA THR A 71 1.08 4.07 23.38
C THR A 71 1.41 5.53 23.74
N PRO A 72 1.67 5.86 25.02
CA PRO A 72 2.04 7.22 25.42
C PRO A 72 3.31 7.75 24.75
N LEU A 73 4.17 6.86 24.24
CA LEU A 73 5.42 7.16 23.55
C LEU A 73 5.19 7.55 22.08
N ALA A 74 4.06 7.16 21.50
CA ALA A 74 3.76 7.31 20.07
C ALA A 74 2.64 8.33 19.85
N LYS A 75 2.73 9.51 20.47
CA LYS A 75 1.62 10.51 20.49
C LYS A 75 1.16 10.98 19.11
N ASN A 76 2.07 11.03 18.13
CA ASN A 76 1.79 11.45 16.75
C ASN A 76 1.60 10.25 15.81
N ALA A 77 1.52 9.03 16.34
CA ALA A 77 1.32 7.86 15.52
C ALA A 77 -0.11 7.79 15.00
N ARG A 78 -0.22 7.27 13.78
CA ARG A 78 -1.49 6.95 13.16
C ARG A 78 -1.97 5.61 13.68
N GLU A 79 -3.19 5.55 14.19
CA GLU A 79 -3.80 4.29 14.57
C GLU A 79 -4.34 3.55 13.34
N ASN A 80 -4.00 2.28 13.22
CA ASN A 80 -4.57 1.35 12.24
C ASN A 80 -4.59 -0.07 12.84
N PRO A 81 -5.76 -0.63 13.21
CA PRO A 81 -5.86 -1.96 13.80
C PRO A 81 -5.27 -3.09 12.94
N ASP A 82 -5.15 -2.90 11.62
CA ASP A 82 -4.57 -3.87 10.70
C ASP A 82 -3.02 -3.91 10.76
N ALA A 83 -2.38 -3.04 11.56
CA ALA A 83 -0.93 -2.98 11.73
C ALA A 83 -0.38 -4.12 12.60
N ILE A 84 -0.45 -5.36 12.07
CA ILE A 84 0.04 -6.60 12.71
C ILE A 84 1.54 -6.87 12.46
N HIS A 85 2.23 -5.95 11.80
CA HIS A 85 3.63 -6.10 11.45
C HIS A 85 4.49 -5.20 12.35
N ASN A 86 5.73 -5.64 12.61
CA ASN A 86 6.69 -4.86 13.40
C ASN A 86 7.94 -4.61 12.55
N PHE A 87 8.04 -3.44 11.93
CA PHE A 87 9.20 -3.05 11.14
C PHE A 87 9.40 -1.54 11.12
N ALA A 88 10.64 -1.13 10.83
CA ALA A 88 10.99 0.26 10.59
C ALA A 88 11.92 0.33 9.38
N PHE A 89 11.76 1.34 8.54
CA PHE A 89 12.68 1.56 7.41
C PHE A 89 12.99 3.04 7.25
N GLY A 90 14.18 3.30 6.73
CA GLY A 90 14.61 4.61 6.25
C GLY A 90 14.95 4.53 4.76
N LEU A 91 15.82 5.41 4.29
CA LEU A 91 16.18 5.50 2.88
C LEU A 91 16.79 4.20 2.30
N ASN A 92 17.67 3.55 3.04
CA ASN A 92 18.51 2.45 2.55
C ASN A 92 18.74 1.34 3.60
N LYS A 93 17.98 1.36 4.68
CA LYS A 93 18.11 0.42 5.79
C LYS A 93 16.72 0.14 6.35
N ALA A 94 16.46 -1.11 6.70
CA ALA A 94 15.27 -1.52 7.41
C ALA A 94 15.61 -2.44 8.58
N TYR A 95 14.75 -2.42 9.59
CA TYR A 95 14.69 -3.36 10.70
C TYR A 95 13.35 -4.08 10.67
N ILE A 96 13.38 -5.41 10.68
CA ILE A 96 12.19 -6.27 10.76
C ILE A 96 12.25 -6.99 12.10
N PHE A 97 11.32 -6.70 13.00
CA PHE A 97 11.36 -7.18 14.38
C PHE A 97 10.61 -8.50 14.52
N ALA A 98 11.18 -9.42 15.29
CA ALA A 98 10.53 -10.72 15.58
C ALA A 98 9.33 -10.61 16.54
N GLY A 99 8.97 -9.41 16.98
CA GLY A 99 7.89 -9.13 17.92
C GLY A 99 7.73 -7.63 18.13
N LYS A 100 7.06 -7.24 19.22
CA LYS A 100 6.84 -5.84 19.59
C LYS A 100 8.16 -5.05 19.61
N ILE A 101 8.11 -3.81 19.14
CA ILE A 101 9.30 -2.95 19.06
C ILE A 101 9.61 -2.41 20.47
N ARG A 102 10.63 -2.98 21.10
CA ARG A 102 11.14 -2.66 22.45
C ARG A 102 12.64 -2.92 22.54
N ASP A 103 13.35 -2.25 23.44
CA ASP A 103 14.79 -2.44 23.60
C ASP A 103 15.18 -3.91 23.78
N GLY A 104 16.27 -4.32 23.11
CA GLY A 104 16.78 -5.70 23.13
C GLY A 104 15.97 -6.72 22.32
N GLN A 105 14.89 -6.29 21.64
CA GLN A 105 14.13 -7.14 20.72
C GLN A 105 15.02 -7.58 19.56
N ILE A 106 14.91 -8.85 19.17
CA ILE A 106 15.61 -9.37 17.99
C ILE A 106 14.99 -8.77 16.73
N ALA A 107 15.86 -8.27 15.85
CA ALA A 107 15.49 -7.76 14.54
C ALA A 107 16.41 -8.32 13.45
N ILE A 108 15.89 -8.42 12.24
CA ILE A 108 16.69 -8.52 11.02
C ILE A 108 16.96 -7.12 10.54
N VAL A 109 18.24 -6.74 10.40
CA VAL A 109 18.64 -5.54 9.67
C VAL A 109 18.89 -5.90 8.22
N THR A 110 18.36 -5.10 7.30
CA THR A 110 18.60 -5.28 5.87
C THR A 110 18.83 -3.96 5.14
N GLY A 111 19.68 -4.00 4.12
CA GLY A 111 19.86 -2.93 3.13
C GLY A 111 19.36 -3.32 1.73
N ASP A 112 18.63 -4.43 1.63
CA ASP A 112 18.08 -4.95 0.38
C ASP A 112 16.96 -4.05 -0.16
N GLU A 113 17.13 -3.54 -1.38
CA GLU A 113 16.21 -2.59 -1.99
C GLU A 113 14.82 -3.18 -2.25
N ASP A 114 14.75 -4.46 -2.61
CA ASP A 114 13.47 -5.13 -2.89
C ASP A 114 12.67 -5.31 -1.61
N ILE A 115 13.34 -5.71 -0.51
CA ILE A 115 12.70 -5.81 0.81
C ILE A 115 12.23 -4.42 1.27
N ILE A 116 13.08 -3.40 1.16
CA ILE A 116 12.72 -2.04 1.56
C ILE A 116 11.51 -1.53 0.75
N LYS A 117 11.45 -1.83 -0.55
CA LYS A 117 10.32 -1.49 -1.41
C LYS A 117 9.03 -2.16 -0.95
N GLU A 118 9.05 -3.45 -0.64
CA GLU A 118 7.88 -4.17 -0.14
C GLU A 118 7.39 -3.60 1.21
N LEU A 119 8.31 -3.34 2.15
CA LEU A 119 7.99 -2.72 3.45
C LEU A 119 7.38 -1.33 3.27
N LYS A 120 7.87 -0.56 2.29
CA LYS A 120 7.34 0.77 1.96
C LYS A 120 5.92 0.68 1.41
N GLU A 121 5.63 -0.26 0.52
CA GLU A 121 4.29 -0.48 -0.02
C GLU A 121 3.31 -0.84 1.11
N LYS A 122 3.65 -1.83 1.95
CA LYS A 122 2.86 -2.20 3.14
C LYS A 122 2.64 -1.04 4.09
N PHE A 123 3.67 -0.24 4.36
CA PHE A 123 3.54 0.96 5.18
C PHE A 123 2.53 1.93 4.59
N TYR A 124 2.59 2.21 3.28
CA TYR A 124 1.66 3.16 2.67
C TYR A 124 0.23 2.64 2.57
N GLU A 125 0.02 1.33 2.48
CA GLU A 125 -1.31 0.72 2.61
C GLU A 125 -1.91 0.99 3.99
N LEU A 126 -1.13 0.77 5.05
CA LEU A 126 -1.54 1.01 6.42
C LEU A 126 -1.61 2.51 6.77
N TRP A 127 -0.74 3.32 6.17
CA TRP A 127 -0.66 4.76 6.38
C TRP A 127 -1.74 5.50 5.61
N ARG A 128 -2.24 4.98 4.49
CA ARG A 128 -3.38 5.61 3.81
C ARG A 128 -4.54 5.61 4.80
N LYS A 129 -5.27 6.72 4.86
CA LYS A 129 -6.61 6.69 5.44
C LYS A 129 -7.33 5.67 4.57
N LYS A 130 -7.64 4.47 5.10
CA LYS A 130 -8.90 3.85 4.70
C LYS A 130 -9.86 5.01 4.88
N GLU A 131 -10.36 5.56 3.78
CA GLU A 131 -11.65 6.22 3.88
C GLU A 131 -12.45 5.18 4.66
N GLU A 132 -12.85 5.53 5.88
CA GLU A 132 -13.96 4.84 6.47
C GLU A 132 -15.01 5.00 5.38
N ILE A 133 -15.14 3.98 4.53
CA ILE A 133 -16.44 3.53 4.12
C ILE A 133 -17.04 3.22 5.48
N LYS A 134 -17.56 4.26 6.14
CA LYS A 134 -18.62 4.09 7.09
C LYS A 134 -19.63 3.42 6.19
N SER A 135 -19.64 2.09 6.25
CA SER A 135 -20.82 1.30 6.07
C SER A 135 -21.77 1.85 7.12
N PHE A 136 -22.32 3.04 6.85
CA PHE A 136 -23.70 3.28 7.10
C PHE A 136 -24.34 2.16 6.31
N ILE A 137 -24.56 1.05 7.01
CA ILE A 137 -25.58 0.10 6.68
C ILE A 137 -26.81 0.84 7.19
N PRO A 138 -27.54 1.64 6.39
CA PRO A 138 -28.93 1.80 6.71
C PRO A 138 -29.49 0.38 6.65
N SER A 139 -29.77 -0.17 7.82
CA SER A 139 -30.83 -1.15 7.97
C SER A 139 -31.99 -0.66 7.09
N GLU A 140 -32.31 -1.44 6.06
CA GLU A 140 -33.46 -1.32 5.15
C GLU A 140 -34.30 -0.05 5.32
N GLY A 141 -34.27 0.84 4.33
CA GLY A 141 -35.09 2.03 4.38
C GLY A 141 -34.94 2.95 3.18
N LYS A 142 -35.96 3.80 2.99
CA LYS A 142 -35.94 4.91 2.04
C LYS A 142 -34.81 5.86 2.39
N VAL A 143 -34.04 6.27 1.38
CA VAL A 143 -32.91 7.18 1.51
C VAL A 143 -33.04 8.35 0.56
N ARG A 144 -32.57 9.51 1.02
CA ARG A 144 -32.44 10.73 0.24
C ARG A 144 -31.00 11.22 0.38
N ILE A 145 -30.26 11.23 -0.72
CA ILE A 145 -28.86 11.66 -0.74
C ILE A 145 -28.64 12.78 -1.76
N ARG A 146 -27.69 13.67 -1.48
CA ARG A 146 -27.23 14.71 -2.40
C ARG A 146 -25.76 14.49 -2.69
N GLY A 147 -25.38 14.48 -3.96
CA GLY A 147 -24.00 14.21 -4.35
C GLY A 147 -23.66 14.66 -5.77
N ILE A 148 -22.42 14.42 -6.17
CA ILE A 148 -21.90 14.70 -7.50
C ILE A 148 -21.76 13.37 -8.25
N VAL A 149 -22.28 13.32 -9.46
CA VAL A 149 -22.12 12.16 -10.35
C VAL A 149 -20.67 12.10 -10.82
N ARG A 150 -20.00 10.98 -10.54
CA ARG A 150 -18.61 10.75 -10.93
C ARG A 150 -18.49 10.02 -12.26
N ALA A 151 -19.39 9.08 -12.53
CA ALA A 151 -19.41 8.31 -13.76
C ALA A 151 -20.76 7.62 -13.96
N VAL A 152 -21.14 7.38 -15.21
CA VAL A 152 -22.28 6.53 -15.60
C VAL A 152 -21.81 5.51 -16.62
N PHE A 153 -21.87 4.22 -16.28
CA PHE A 153 -21.38 3.15 -17.15
C PHE A 153 -22.31 1.93 -17.17
N PRO A 154 -22.27 1.11 -18.25
CA PRO A 154 -23.09 -0.10 -18.34
C PRO A 154 -22.82 -1.06 -17.16
N TYR A 155 -23.88 -1.60 -16.57
CA TYR A 155 -23.79 -2.55 -15.45
C TYR A 155 -25.00 -3.49 -15.46
N ARG A 156 -24.74 -4.80 -15.65
CA ARG A 156 -25.77 -5.84 -15.83
C ARG A 156 -26.75 -5.43 -16.94
N ASP A 157 -28.06 -5.50 -16.68
CA ASP A 157 -29.13 -5.18 -17.62
C ASP A 157 -29.49 -3.68 -17.67
N GLY A 158 -28.57 -2.81 -17.22
CA GLY A 158 -28.79 -1.36 -17.17
C GLY A 158 -27.49 -0.59 -17.01
N TYR A 159 -27.52 0.44 -16.18
CA TYR A 159 -26.36 1.32 -15.95
C TYR A 159 -26.14 1.54 -14.46
N LEU A 160 -24.88 1.74 -14.08
CA LEU A 160 -24.49 2.12 -12.74
C LEU A 160 -24.00 3.57 -12.75
N MET A 161 -24.70 4.43 -12.03
CA MET A 161 -24.29 5.80 -11.78
C MET A 161 -23.55 5.88 -10.45
N ARG A 162 -22.25 6.20 -10.49
CA ARG A 162 -21.43 6.41 -9.29
C ARG A 162 -21.64 7.83 -8.78
N VAL A 163 -22.06 7.96 -7.52
CA VAL A 163 -22.36 9.24 -6.89
C VAL A 163 -21.51 9.39 -5.65
N SER A 164 -20.75 10.49 -5.60
CA SER A 164 -19.96 10.88 -4.43
C SER A 164 -20.80 11.85 -3.61
N TYR A 165 -21.03 11.52 -2.34
CA TYR A 165 -21.83 12.30 -1.40
C TYR A 165 -21.07 12.47 -0.08
N GLU A 166 -21.63 13.23 0.87
CA GLU A 166 -20.95 13.62 2.12
C GLU A 166 -20.34 12.44 2.90
N LYS A 167 -21.01 11.27 2.90
CA LYS A 167 -20.56 10.09 3.67
C LYS A 167 -19.81 9.04 2.84
N GLY A 168 -19.49 9.31 1.57
CA GLY A 168 -18.69 8.41 0.73
C GLY A 168 -19.16 8.31 -0.71
N VAL A 169 -19.11 7.11 -1.28
CA VAL A 169 -19.51 6.82 -2.66
C VAL A 169 -20.57 5.74 -2.67
N VAL A 170 -21.63 5.93 -3.46
CA VAL A 170 -22.68 4.94 -3.69
C VAL A 170 -22.87 4.67 -5.18
N GLY A 171 -23.43 3.50 -5.48
CA GLY A 171 -23.87 3.14 -6.82
C GLY A 171 -25.38 3.27 -6.95
N VAL A 172 -25.86 3.92 -7.99
CA VAL A 172 -27.30 4.05 -8.28
C VAL A 172 -27.62 3.26 -9.54
N LEU A 173 -28.52 2.30 -9.40
CA LEU A 173 -28.92 1.39 -10.48
C LEU A 173 -29.95 2.07 -11.38
N LEU A 174 -29.59 2.29 -12.64
CA LEU A 174 -30.44 2.92 -13.65
C LEU A 174 -30.87 1.89 -14.69
N LYS A 175 -32.10 2.03 -15.20
CA LYS A 175 -32.56 1.23 -16.35
C LYS A 175 -32.02 1.75 -17.68
N GLU A 176 -31.85 3.07 -17.78
CA GLU A 176 -31.38 3.77 -18.98
C GLU A 176 -30.19 4.65 -18.65
N ARG A 177 -29.37 4.95 -19.65
CA ARG A 177 -28.21 5.83 -19.49
C ARG A 177 -28.68 7.26 -19.23
N MET A 178 -28.07 7.91 -18.25
CA MET A 178 -28.24 9.34 -17.98
C MET A 178 -26.91 10.08 -18.20
N ASP A 179 -26.90 11.10 -19.05
CA ASP A 179 -25.69 11.91 -19.30
C ASP A 179 -25.60 13.07 -18.29
N VAL A 180 -25.25 12.71 -17.05
CA VAL A 180 -25.26 13.61 -15.89
C VAL A 180 -23.91 13.64 -15.16
N GLU A 181 -22.84 13.12 -15.78
CA GLU A 181 -21.49 13.16 -15.21
C GLU A 181 -21.05 14.58 -14.88
N GLY A 182 -20.44 14.75 -13.71
CA GLY A 182 -20.03 16.06 -13.18
C GLY A 182 -21.16 16.91 -12.60
N ARG A 183 -22.44 16.54 -12.80
CA ARG A 183 -23.59 17.30 -12.28
C ARG A 183 -23.91 16.92 -10.84
N ARG A 184 -24.52 17.87 -10.12
CA ARG A 184 -25.07 17.62 -8.78
C ARG A 184 -26.45 17.00 -8.91
N VAL A 185 -26.73 16.00 -8.09
CA VAL A 185 -27.98 15.25 -8.09
C VAL A 185 -28.48 15.05 -6.67
N GLU A 186 -29.80 15.08 -6.52
CA GLU A 186 -30.51 14.55 -5.36
C GLU A 186 -31.19 13.24 -5.76
N ILE A 187 -31.04 12.20 -4.94
CA ILE A 187 -31.49 10.86 -5.24
C ILE A 187 -32.33 10.37 -4.08
N GLU A 188 -33.58 10.03 -4.37
CA GLU A 188 -34.49 9.35 -3.46
C GLU A 188 -34.65 7.91 -3.93
N GLY A 189 -34.57 6.95 -3.03
CA GLY A 189 -34.68 5.53 -3.38
C GLY A 189 -34.54 4.62 -2.18
N GLU A 190 -34.28 3.34 -2.43
CA GLU A 190 -34.09 2.32 -1.40
C GLU A 190 -32.77 1.59 -1.63
N PHE A 191 -32.05 1.28 -0.54
CA PHE A 191 -30.89 0.42 -0.62
C PHE A 191 -31.32 -1.01 -0.92
N THR A 192 -30.80 -1.61 -1.99
CA THR A 192 -31.01 -3.03 -2.29
C THR A 192 -29.98 -3.89 -1.55
N GLU A 193 -28.72 -3.49 -1.64
CA GLU A 193 -27.58 -4.08 -0.95
C GLU A 193 -26.53 -2.98 -0.90
N TYR A 194 -26.04 -2.58 0.27
CA TYR A 194 -25.02 -1.53 0.33
C TYR A 194 -23.79 -1.95 -0.49
N PRO A 195 -23.26 -1.11 -1.41
CA PRO A 195 -23.49 0.34 -1.58
C PRO A 195 -24.45 0.74 -2.73
N PHE A 196 -25.37 -0.15 -3.14
CA PHE A 196 -26.30 0.05 -4.26
C PHE A 196 -27.68 0.59 -3.83
N ILE A 197 -28.15 1.61 -4.55
CA ILE A 197 -29.46 2.24 -4.40
C ILE A 197 -30.29 1.97 -5.66
N LYS A 198 -31.53 1.53 -5.47
CA LYS A 198 -32.56 1.55 -6.50
C LYS A 198 -33.33 2.87 -6.39
N PRO A 199 -33.19 3.80 -7.35
CA PRO A 199 -33.79 5.12 -7.27
C PRO A 199 -35.31 5.03 -7.50
N SER A 200 -36.08 5.75 -6.70
CA SER A 200 -37.47 6.11 -6.97
C SER A 200 -37.58 7.46 -7.68
N ASN A 201 -36.65 8.39 -7.40
CA ASN A 201 -36.58 9.70 -8.05
C ASN A 201 -35.13 10.21 -8.11
N ILE A 202 -34.76 10.88 -9.20
CA ILE A 202 -33.46 11.53 -9.38
C ILE A 202 -33.72 12.96 -9.87
N THR A 203 -33.32 13.95 -9.07
CA THR A 203 -33.47 15.37 -9.40
C THR A 203 -32.09 15.97 -9.66
N LEU A 204 -31.93 16.64 -10.79
CA LEU A 204 -30.72 17.42 -11.07
C LEU A 204 -30.76 18.70 -10.26
N LEU A 205 -29.65 19.01 -9.58
CA LEU A 205 -29.47 20.26 -8.86
C LEU A 205 -28.60 21.17 -9.74
N ASP A 206 -29.05 22.40 -9.92
CA ASP A 206 -28.31 23.44 -10.65
C ASP A 206 -26.99 23.83 -9.95
#